data_AF-A0A971NRS7-F1
#
_entry.id   AF-A0A971NRS7-F1
#
_cell.length_a   1.000
_cell.length_b   1.000
_cell.length_c   1.000
_cell.angle_alpha   90.00
_cell.angle_beta   90.00
_cell.angle_gamma   90.00
#
_symmetry.space_group_name_H-M   'P 1'
#
loop_
_entity.id
_entity.type
_entity.pdbx_description
1 polymer ?
#
loop_
_entity_poly.entity_id
_entity_poly.type
_entity_poly.pdbx_seq_one_letter_code
_entity_poly.pdbx_strand_id
1 'polypeptide(L)'
;MLTALRIGNFKAFAEAQRIPVRPLTLIYGANSSGKSSVLHSLILARHAQETGDLDVHRTNVGGESVDLGGFRQYVHRREANRRVEWAMDLDTSSFKDRLAELFAPVKQVMMLLNLGVGLDDQDHPLPESIPEIHTYELLADGQSLLRMSRRRDGRLQLDRLDHEHPVFREVIKAMVLLSTTTETVHPEDFEGLDEAIAELVPEVVAKSTQFLPDGLAESNVFSPGGQARLFTISKARRKEELSAAVRSFLPRKIDEILRGVGQVVAGELSRLRYLGPLRSYPPRHLAFSQHHDPNWYAGG
;
A
#
# COMPACT_ATOMS: atom_id res chain seq x y z
N MET A 1 7.33 -0.05 -11.24
CA MET A 1 8.10 1.18 -11.36
C MET A 1 7.30 2.31 -10.76
N LEU A 2 7.90 2.98 -9.78
CA LEU A 2 7.37 4.18 -9.12
C LEU A 2 7.22 5.32 -10.14
N THR A 3 6.05 5.95 -10.19
CA THR A 3 5.76 7.09 -11.09
C THR A 3 5.41 8.37 -10.35
N ALA A 4 4.91 8.28 -9.12
CA ALA A 4 4.69 9.42 -8.25
C ALA A 4 4.60 8.99 -6.78
N LEU A 5 4.94 9.93 -5.91
CA LEU A 5 4.72 9.86 -4.47
C LEU A 5 3.60 10.83 -4.10
N ARG A 6 2.72 10.44 -3.19
CA ARG A 6 1.73 11.33 -2.58
C ARG A 6 1.97 11.43 -1.09
N ILE A 7 1.90 12.65 -0.58
CA ILE A 7 2.09 12.92 0.84
C ILE A 7 1.07 13.96 1.28
N GLY A 8 0.32 13.67 2.35
CA GLY A 8 -0.62 14.60 2.97
C GLY A 8 -0.43 14.66 4.48
N ASN A 9 -0.72 15.83 5.06
CA ASN A 9 -0.61 16.07 6.50
C ASN A 9 0.77 15.68 7.10
N PHE A 10 1.84 15.87 6.35
CA PHE A 10 3.20 15.47 6.71
C PHE A 10 4.16 16.66 6.69
N LYS A 11 4.73 17.00 7.85
CA LYS A 11 5.68 18.10 8.05
C LYS A 11 5.21 19.39 7.39
N ALA A 12 5.80 19.80 6.27
CA ALA A 12 5.45 21.04 5.57
C ALA A 12 4.16 20.93 4.73
N PHE A 13 3.69 19.73 4.44
CA PHE A 13 2.52 19.48 3.60
C PHE A 13 1.25 19.34 4.45
N ALA A 14 0.36 20.34 4.40
CA ALA A 14 -0.94 20.26 5.07
C ALA A 14 -1.92 19.39 4.28
N GLU A 15 -2.08 19.70 2.99
CA GLU A 15 -2.93 18.98 2.06
C GLU A 15 -2.14 17.90 1.31
N ALA A 16 -2.85 16.89 0.80
CA ALA A 16 -2.24 15.86 -0.04
C ALA A 16 -1.64 16.46 -1.31
N GLN A 17 -0.36 16.22 -1.54
CA GLN A 17 0.37 16.68 -2.72
C GLN A 17 0.88 15.48 -3.50
N ARG A 18 0.61 15.47 -4.81
CA ARG A 18 1.16 14.47 -5.74
C ARG A 18 2.47 14.99 -6.34
N ILE A 19 3.54 14.23 -6.15
CA ILE A 19 4.90 14.55 -6.58
C ILE A 19 5.32 13.52 -7.64
N PRO A 20 5.31 13.88 -8.94
CA PRO A 20 5.77 12.98 -9.99
C PRO A 20 7.23 12.61 -9.82
N VAL A 21 7.54 11.32 -10.01
CA VAL A 21 8.90 10.79 -9.96
C VAL A 21 9.30 10.32 -11.36
N ARG A 22 10.42 10.83 -11.85
CA ARG A 22 11.06 10.44 -13.11
C ARG A 22 12.48 9.92 -12.82
N PRO A 23 13.12 9.21 -13.77
CA PRO A 23 14.46 8.65 -13.58
C PRO A 23 15.48 9.65 -13.03
N LEU A 24 15.37 10.92 -13.44
CA LEU A 24 16.05 12.05 -12.79
C LEU A 24 14.98 13.04 -12.30
N THR A 25 14.91 13.23 -10.98
CA THR A 25 13.98 14.16 -10.34
C THR A 25 14.77 15.17 -9.51
N LEU A 26 14.67 16.46 -9.85
CA LEU A 26 15.33 17.55 -9.13
C LEU A 26 14.30 18.27 -8.25
N ILE A 27 14.57 18.33 -6.94
CA ILE A 27 13.74 19.06 -5.97
C ILE A 27 14.50 20.31 -5.53
N TYR A 28 14.02 21.49 -5.93
CA TYR A 28 14.62 22.78 -5.62
C TYR A 28 13.55 23.80 -5.18
N GLY A 29 13.98 24.88 -4.53
CA GLY A 29 13.08 25.89 -3.97
C GLY A 29 13.64 26.55 -2.72
N ALA A 30 12.94 27.56 -2.19
CA ALA A 30 13.34 28.33 -1.01
C ALA A 30 13.56 27.43 0.23
N ASN A 31 14.36 27.91 1.20
CA ASN A 31 14.52 27.22 2.47
C ASN A 31 13.16 27.04 3.16
N SER A 32 12.99 25.90 3.84
CA SER A 32 11.73 25.53 4.50
C SER A 32 10.51 25.32 3.60
N SER A 33 10.69 25.23 2.27
CA SER A 33 9.61 24.95 1.31
C SER A 33 9.11 23.49 1.27
N GLY A 34 9.53 22.64 2.21
CA GLY A 34 9.11 21.22 2.27
C GLY A 34 9.98 20.22 1.49
N LYS A 35 11.11 20.63 0.90
CA LYS A 35 12.01 19.72 0.15
C LYS A 35 12.45 18.50 0.97
N SER A 36 12.91 18.73 2.20
CA SER A 36 13.31 17.65 3.11
C SER A 36 12.13 16.79 3.54
N SER A 37 10.90 17.33 3.57
CA SER A 37 9.70 16.55 3.90
C SER A 37 9.44 15.46 2.86
N VAL A 38 9.73 15.70 1.59
CA VAL A 38 9.62 14.68 0.53
C VAL A 38 10.62 13.54 0.75
N LEU A 39 11.87 13.87 1.08
CA LEU A 39 12.89 12.85 1.36
C LEU A 39 12.57 12.06 2.63
N HIS A 40 12.15 12.76 3.68
CA HIS A 40 11.79 12.16 4.96
C HIS A 40 10.62 11.18 4.86
N SER A 41 9.62 11.42 3.99
CA SER A 41 8.51 10.49 3.83
C SER A 41 8.92 9.19 3.14
N LEU A 42 9.86 9.24 2.19
CA LEU A 42 10.43 8.04 1.56
C LEU A 42 11.29 7.25 2.55
N ILE A 43 12.10 7.93 3.36
CA ILE A 43 12.92 7.30 4.40
C ILE A 43 12.03 6.64 5.47
N LEU A 44 10.96 7.32 5.89
CA LEU A 44 9.96 6.77 6.81
C LEU A 44 9.34 5.49 6.25
N ALA A 45 8.82 5.54 5.02
CA ALA A 45 8.17 4.39 4.39
C ALA A 45 9.13 3.20 4.23
N ARG A 46 10.38 3.46 3.81
CA ARG A 46 11.40 2.41 3.72
C ARG A 46 11.70 1.80 5.10
N HIS A 47 11.94 2.64 6.11
CA HIS A 47 12.23 2.16 7.45
C HIS A 47 11.08 1.32 8.01
N ALA A 48 9.84 1.85 7.92
CA ALA A 48 8.66 1.14 8.37
C ALA A 48 8.44 -0.18 7.64
N GLN A 49 8.80 -0.27 6.35
CA GLN A 49 8.76 -1.53 5.61
C GLN A 49 9.85 -2.52 6.05
N GLU A 50 11.02 -2.04 6.50
CA GLU A 50 12.12 -2.89 6.96
C GLU A 50 11.90 -3.39 8.41
N THR A 51 11.40 -2.52 9.29
CA THR A 51 11.33 -2.78 10.75
C THR A 51 9.92 -3.00 11.28
N GLY A 52 8.89 -2.57 10.55
CA GLY A 52 7.52 -2.46 11.06
C GLY A 52 7.30 -1.25 11.99
N ASP A 53 8.33 -0.44 12.23
CA ASP A 53 8.26 0.68 13.16
C ASP A 53 7.87 1.98 12.44
N LEU A 54 6.79 2.59 12.93
CA LEU A 54 6.25 3.86 12.45
C LEU A 54 6.62 5.04 13.37
N ASP A 55 7.12 4.78 14.58
CA ASP A 55 7.49 5.81 15.57
C ASP A 55 8.97 6.12 15.53
N VAL A 56 9.41 6.54 14.36
CA VAL A 56 10.85 6.58 14.09
C VAL A 56 11.47 7.81 14.75
N HIS A 57 12.33 7.57 15.74
CA HIS A 57 13.27 8.57 16.23
C HIS A 57 14.50 8.61 15.32
N ARG A 58 15.23 7.50 15.16
CA ARG A 58 16.39 7.39 14.25
C ARG A 58 16.12 6.35 13.16
N THR A 59 16.42 6.70 11.90
CA THR A 59 16.18 5.81 10.76
C THR A 59 17.45 5.01 10.42
N ASN A 60 17.33 3.71 10.13
CA ASN A 60 18.48 2.89 9.68
C ASN A 60 19.10 3.42 8.36
N VAL A 61 18.25 3.99 7.49
CA VAL A 61 18.64 4.46 6.15
C VAL A 61 19.24 5.87 6.16
N GLY A 62 18.80 6.71 7.10
CA GLY A 62 19.31 8.07 7.28
C GLY A 62 20.41 8.20 8.32
N GLY A 63 20.74 7.13 9.05
CA GLY A 63 21.73 7.14 10.13
C GLY A 63 21.42 8.22 11.18
N GLU A 64 22.46 8.85 11.73
CA GLU A 64 22.32 10.02 12.61
C GLU A 64 21.87 11.30 11.88
N SER A 65 21.83 11.29 10.54
CA SER A 65 21.51 12.47 9.74
C SER A 65 20.00 12.73 9.57
N VAL A 66 19.15 11.75 9.88
CA VAL A 66 17.70 11.87 9.77
C VAL A 66 17.03 11.40 11.06
N ASP A 67 16.75 12.36 11.92
CA ASP A 67 15.85 12.22 13.08
C ASP A 67 14.44 12.64 12.66
N LEU A 68 13.50 11.69 12.65
CA LEU A 68 12.09 11.99 12.37
C LEU A 68 11.32 12.40 13.63
N GLY A 69 11.89 12.17 14.81
CA GLY A 69 11.42 12.64 16.11
C GLY A 69 10.12 12.02 16.60
N GLY A 70 9.71 10.89 16.01
CA GLY A 70 8.43 10.21 16.28
C GLY A 70 7.23 10.82 15.57
N PHE A 71 6.06 10.16 15.66
CA PHE A 71 4.84 10.50 14.91
C PHE A 71 4.46 11.97 15.01
N ARG A 72 4.44 12.51 16.22
CA ARG A 72 4.06 13.91 16.49
C ARG A 72 4.91 14.92 15.73
N GLN A 73 6.18 14.60 15.42
CA GLN A 73 7.09 15.52 14.75
C GLN A 73 6.93 15.52 13.23
N TYR A 74 6.42 14.45 12.65
CA TYR A 74 6.17 14.38 11.22
C TYR A 74 4.74 14.66 10.81
N VAL A 75 3.77 14.69 11.73
CA VAL A 75 2.42 15.21 11.45
C VAL A 75 2.47 16.72 11.25
N HIS A 76 1.76 17.25 10.24
CA HIS A 76 1.68 18.69 10.01
C HIS A 76 1.21 19.41 11.28
N ARG A 77 1.89 20.51 11.64
CA ARG A 77 1.65 21.29 12.87
C ARG A 77 1.69 20.49 14.18
N ARG A 78 2.17 19.24 14.15
CA ARG A 78 2.16 18.32 15.30
C ARG A 78 0.76 18.01 15.82
N GLU A 79 -0.27 18.15 14.98
CA GLU A 79 -1.66 17.86 15.27
C GLU A 79 -1.90 16.34 15.25
N ALA A 80 -1.43 15.63 16.28
CA ALA A 80 -1.40 14.16 16.32
C ALA A 80 -2.78 13.47 16.29
N ASN A 81 -3.86 14.23 16.40
CA ASN A 81 -5.23 13.75 16.17
C ASN A 81 -5.58 13.59 14.68
N ARG A 82 -4.73 14.11 13.77
CA ARG A 82 -4.92 13.99 12.32
C ARG A 82 -4.11 12.83 11.76
N ARG A 83 -4.61 12.28 10.65
CA ARG A 83 -3.97 11.17 9.93
C ARG A 83 -2.94 11.68 8.94
N VAL A 84 -1.81 10.99 8.82
CA VAL A 84 -0.81 11.21 7.78
C VAL A 84 -1.18 10.38 6.57
N GLU A 85 -1.18 10.98 5.40
CA GLU A 85 -1.45 10.30 4.14
C GLU A 85 -0.12 10.01 3.43
N TRP A 86 0.07 8.77 3.00
CA TRP A 86 1.20 8.37 2.16
C TRP A 86 0.70 7.48 1.04
N ALA A 87 1.05 7.80 -0.20
CA ALA A 87 0.67 6.98 -1.34
C ALA A 87 1.78 6.83 -2.37
N MET A 88 1.73 5.72 -3.09
CA MET A 88 2.66 5.40 -4.16
C MET A 88 1.91 5.07 -5.45
N ASP A 89 2.22 5.79 -6.51
CA ASP A 89 1.69 5.52 -7.85
C ASP A 89 2.65 4.58 -8.60
N LEU A 90 2.10 3.51 -9.15
CA LEU A 90 2.78 2.44 -9.86
C LEU A 90 2.31 2.33 -11.30
N ASP A 91 3.25 2.15 -12.22
CA ASP A 91 2.96 1.78 -13.61
C ASP A 91 2.72 0.26 -13.72
N THR A 92 1.55 -0.16 -14.21
CA THR A 92 1.19 -1.57 -14.36
C THR A 92 2.02 -2.28 -15.43
N SER A 93 2.61 -1.54 -16.38
CA SER A 93 3.48 -2.13 -17.41
C SER A 93 4.73 -2.80 -16.84
N SER A 94 5.07 -2.47 -15.59
CA SER A 94 6.20 -3.03 -14.86
C SER A 94 5.85 -4.25 -14.01
N PHE A 95 4.56 -4.58 -13.90
CA PHE A 95 4.11 -5.78 -13.20
C PHE A 95 4.51 -7.03 -13.99
N LYS A 96 4.61 -8.16 -13.30
CA LYS A 96 5.04 -9.44 -13.89
C LYS A 96 4.05 -10.54 -13.53
N ASP A 97 4.10 -11.62 -14.31
CA ASP A 97 3.37 -12.86 -14.05
C ASP A 97 1.86 -12.61 -13.83
N ARG A 98 1.26 -13.31 -12.87
CA ARG A 98 -0.16 -13.18 -12.52
C ARG A 98 -0.59 -11.76 -12.18
N LEU A 99 0.30 -10.93 -11.62
CA LEU A 99 -0.05 -9.56 -11.27
C LEU A 99 -0.25 -8.71 -12.54
N ALA A 100 0.56 -8.94 -13.58
CA ALA A 100 0.37 -8.27 -14.87
C ALA A 100 -0.95 -8.68 -15.53
N GLU A 101 -1.34 -9.96 -15.44
CA GLU A 101 -2.64 -10.43 -15.96
C GLU A 101 -3.82 -9.77 -15.25
N LEU A 102 -3.79 -9.70 -13.91
CA LEU A 102 -4.87 -9.10 -13.11
C LEU A 102 -5.04 -7.60 -13.40
N PHE A 103 -3.93 -6.88 -13.61
CA PHE A 103 -3.94 -5.45 -13.85
C PHE A 103 -3.85 -5.06 -15.32
N ALA A 104 -3.93 -6.01 -16.26
CA ALA A 104 -3.92 -5.75 -17.70
C ALA A 104 -4.98 -4.73 -18.17
N PRO A 105 -6.20 -4.65 -17.57
CA PRO A 105 -7.21 -3.67 -17.97
C PRO A 105 -6.89 -2.21 -17.62
N VAL A 106 -5.86 -1.94 -16.81
CA VAL A 106 -5.57 -0.63 -16.24
C VAL A 106 -4.11 -0.24 -16.41
N LYS A 107 -3.82 1.06 -16.41
CA LYS A 107 -2.46 1.58 -16.68
C LYS A 107 -1.70 1.95 -15.42
N GLN A 108 -2.43 2.35 -14.38
CA GLN A 108 -1.84 2.88 -13.17
C GLN A 108 -2.54 2.29 -11.95
N VAL A 109 -1.75 1.96 -10.92
CA VAL A 109 -2.24 1.57 -9.60
C VAL A 109 -1.69 2.54 -8.57
N MET A 110 -2.54 3.03 -7.69
CA MET A 110 -2.15 3.82 -6.52
C MET A 110 -2.39 2.98 -5.26
N MET A 111 -1.36 2.86 -4.44
CA MET A 111 -1.47 2.29 -3.10
C MET A 111 -1.42 3.42 -2.08
N LEU A 112 -2.46 3.55 -1.26
CA LEU A 112 -2.67 4.61 -0.30
C LEU A 112 -2.74 4.06 1.12
N LEU A 113 -1.99 4.70 2.02
CA LEU A 113 -1.95 4.42 3.45
C LEU A 113 -2.34 5.68 4.22
N ASN A 114 -3.21 5.51 5.21
CA ASN A 114 -3.41 6.52 6.25
C ASN A 114 -2.84 6.02 7.57
N LEU A 115 -1.96 6.82 8.16
CA LEU A 115 -1.28 6.53 9.41
C LEU A 115 -1.80 7.43 10.52
N GLY A 116 -1.82 6.92 11.74
CA GLY A 116 -2.38 7.65 12.87
C GLY A 116 -2.11 6.94 14.19
N VAL A 117 -2.42 7.64 15.28
CA VAL A 117 -2.38 7.09 16.63
C VAL A 117 -3.79 6.86 17.16
N GLY A 118 -3.91 5.98 18.16
CA GLY A 118 -5.16 5.80 18.91
C GLY A 118 -5.59 7.10 19.60
N LEU A 119 -6.87 7.44 19.50
CA LEU A 119 -7.46 8.63 20.10
C LEU A 119 -8.49 8.23 21.16
N ASP A 120 -8.70 9.08 22.15
CA ASP A 120 -9.82 9.00 23.09
C ASP A 120 -11.11 9.60 22.50
N ASP A 121 -12.20 9.60 23.27
CA ASP A 121 -13.51 10.12 22.86
C ASP A 121 -13.53 11.66 22.69
N GLN A 122 -12.43 12.35 23.02
CA GLN A 122 -12.24 13.79 22.85
C GLN A 122 -11.23 14.12 21.75
N ASP A 123 -10.91 13.16 20.87
CA ASP A 123 -9.91 13.26 19.81
C ASP A 123 -8.48 13.54 20.32
N HIS A 124 -8.18 13.25 21.59
CA HIS A 124 -6.82 13.37 22.10
C HIS A 124 -6.03 12.07 21.89
N PRO A 125 -4.76 12.15 21.48
CA PRO A 125 -3.88 10.97 21.43
C PRO A 125 -3.81 10.25 22.77
N LEU A 126 -4.07 8.95 22.76
CA LEU A 126 -3.94 8.12 23.95
C LEU A 126 -2.49 8.13 24.46
N PRO A 127 -2.25 8.11 25.79
CA PRO A 127 -0.90 8.00 26.34
C PRO A 127 -0.21 6.73 25.82
N GLU A 128 1.08 6.84 25.46
CA GLU A 128 1.89 5.73 24.92
C GLU A 128 1.35 5.07 23.64
N SER A 129 0.41 5.73 22.93
CA SER A 129 -0.10 5.21 21.66
C SER A 129 0.99 5.27 20.59
N ILE A 130 1.29 4.12 19.99
CA ILE A 130 2.18 4.05 18.83
C ILE A 130 1.40 4.36 17.54
N PRO A 131 2.06 4.94 16.53
CA PRO A 131 1.49 5.13 15.21
C PRO A 131 1.26 3.80 14.49
N GLU A 132 0.14 3.73 13.79
CA GLU A 132 -0.41 2.52 13.18
C GLU A 132 -1.02 2.84 11.80
N ILE A 133 -1.04 1.85 10.91
CA ILE A 133 -1.83 1.93 9.68
C ILE A 133 -3.31 1.85 10.04
N HIS A 134 -4.06 2.93 9.80
CA HIS A 134 -5.50 2.96 10.00
C HIS A 134 -6.28 2.49 8.79
N THR A 135 -5.85 2.87 7.59
CA THR A 135 -6.49 2.44 6.35
C THR A 135 -5.48 2.10 5.28
N TYR A 136 -5.82 1.12 4.48
CA TYR A 136 -5.14 0.74 3.25
C TYR A 136 -6.14 0.82 2.10
N GLU A 137 -5.80 1.50 1.02
CA GLU A 137 -6.66 1.59 -0.15
C GLU A 137 -5.84 1.38 -1.42
N LEU A 138 -6.39 0.58 -2.33
CA LEU A 138 -5.89 0.45 -3.69
C LEU A 138 -6.85 1.15 -4.63
N LEU A 139 -6.29 1.97 -5.52
CA LEU A 139 -7.00 2.55 -6.64
C LEU A 139 -6.32 2.12 -7.93
N ALA A 140 -7.08 1.95 -9.00
CA ALA A 140 -6.56 1.78 -10.35
C ALA A 140 -7.20 2.80 -11.29
N ASP A 141 -6.37 3.46 -12.11
CA ASP A 141 -6.76 4.56 -13.00
C ASP A 141 -7.67 5.62 -12.32
N GLY A 142 -7.46 5.84 -11.02
CA GLY A 142 -8.19 6.82 -10.20
C GLY A 142 -9.49 6.30 -9.56
N GLN A 143 -9.90 5.07 -9.84
CA GLN A 143 -11.07 4.43 -9.24
C GLN A 143 -10.67 3.48 -8.10
N SER A 144 -11.43 3.48 -7.00
CA SER A 144 -11.15 2.61 -5.85
C SER A 144 -11.38 1.15 -6.24
N LEU A 145 -10.40 0.28 -5.98
CA LEU A 145 -10.51 -1.17 -6.14
C LEU A 145 -10.97 -1.83 -4.86
N LEU A 146 -10.28 -1.52 -3.77
CA LEU A 146 -10.56 -2.06 -2.46
C LEU A 146 -10.05 -1.11 -1.39
N ARG A 147 -10.73 -1.13 -0.25
CA ARG A 147 -10.34 -0.38 0.94
C ARG A 147 -10.46 -1.27 2.17
N MET A 148 -9.44 -1.23 3.01
CA MET A 148 -9.37 -1.93 4.28
C MET A 148 -9.11 -0.93 5.41
N SER A 149 -9.69 -1.18 6.57
CA SER A 149 -9.46 -0.39 7.78
C SER A 149 -9.07 -1.27 8.95
N ARG A 150 -8.24 -0.71 9.83
CA ARG A 150 -7.78 -1.39 11.03
C ARG A 150 -8.91 -1.60 12.01
N ARG A 151 -9.00 -2.81 12.56
CA ARG A 151 -9.92 -3.20 13.62
C ARG A 151 -9.19 -3.23 14.96
N ARG A 152 -9.97 -3.37 16.04
CA ARG A 152 -9.44 -3.37 17.43
C ARG A 152 -8.46 -4.51 17.72
N ASP A 153 -8.51 -5.59 16.94
CA ASP A 153 -7.58 -6.72 17.02
C ASP A 153 -6.25 -6.46 16.28
N GLY A 154 -6.06 -5.26 15.72
CA GLY A 154 -4.87 -4.85 14.99
C GLY A 154 -4.85 -5.30 13.52
N ARG A 155 -5.85 -6.05 13.06
CA ARG A 155 -5.90 -6.53 11.67
C ARG A 155 -6.61 -5.53 10.76
N LEU A 156 -6.32 -5.60 9.46
CA LEU A 156 -7.01 -4.79 8.44
C LEU A 156 -8.18 -5.59 7.88
N GLN A 157 -9.41 -5.16 8.11
CA GLN A 157 -10.59 -5.77 7.52
C GLN A 157 -10.99 -5.01 6.27
N LEU A 158 -11.42 -5.72 5.23
CA LEU A 158 -11.98 -5.15 4.02
C LEU A 158 -13.29 -4.41 4.36
N ASP A 159 -13.37 -3.14 4.00
CA ASP A 159 -14.58 -2.32 4.14
C ASP A 159 -15.36 -2.25 2.83
N ARG A 160 -14.65 -2.23 1.71
CA ARG A 160 -15.21 -2.06 0.37
C ARG A 160 -14.39 -2.82 -0.66
N LEU A 161 -15.11 -3.42 -1.61
CA LEU A 161 -14.57 -4.04 -2.80
C LEU A 161 -15.39 -3.58 -4.01
N ASP A 162 -14.76 -2.90 -4.95
CA ASP A 162 -15.41 -2.49 -6.20
C ASP A 162 -15.32 -3.63 -7.21
N HIS A 163 -16.26 -4.57 -7.13
CA HIS A 163 -16.28 -5.74 -7.99
C HIS A 163 -16.72 -5.42 -9.43
N GLU A 164 -17.30 -4.25 -9.67
CA GLU A 164 -17.64 -3.76 -11.01
C GLU A 164 -16.42 -3.19 -11.74
N HIS A 165 -15.35 -2.86 -11.01
CA HIS A 165 -14.12 -2.38 -11.59
C HIS A 165 -13.56 -3.39 -12.62
N PRO A 166 -13.01 -2.95 -13.78
CA PRO A 166 -12.51 -3.84 -14.84
C PRO A 166 -11.59 -4.98 -14.37
N VAL A 167 -10.71 -4.71 -13.41
CA VAL A 167 -9.83 -5.71 -12.77
C VAL A 167 -10.64 -6.87 -12.17
N PHE A 168 -11.69 -6.59 -11.39
CA PHE A 168 -12.50 -7.64 -10.76
C PHE A 168 -13.53 -8.24 -11.71
N ARG A 169 -14.04 -7.46 -12.68
CA ARG A 169 -14.90 -8.01 -13.74
C ARG A 169 -14.21 -9.09 -14.55
N GLU A 170 -12.95 -8.90 -14.93
CA GLU A 170 -12.20 -9.94 -15.65
C GLU A 170 -11.90 -11.16 -14.74
N VAL A 171 -11.66 -10.95 -13.44
CA VAL A 171 -11.53 -12.06 -12.47
C VAL A 171 -12.82 -12.88 -12.36
N ILE A 172 -13.96 -12.21 -12.21
CA ILE A 172 -15.28 -12.84 -12.10
C ILE A 172 -15.61 -13.57 -13.40
N LYS A 173 -15.40 -12.93 -14.54
CA LYS A 173 -15.61 -13.52 -15.86
C LYS A 173 -14.77 -14.79 -16.04
N ALA A 174 -13.49 -14.75 -15.70
CA ALA A 174 -12.61 -15.91 -15.74
C ALA A 174 -13.12 -17.04 -14.80
N MET A 175 -13.59 -16.69 -13.61
CA MET A 175 -14.20 -17.65 -12.68
C MET A 175 -15.44 -18.32 -13.27
N VAL A 176 -16.36 -17.55 -13.86
CA VAL A 176 -17.58 -18.09 -14.50
C VAL A 176 -17.22 -19.03 -15.65
N LEU A 177 -16.28 -18.64 -16.51
CA LEU A 177 -15.83 -19.46 -17.64
C LEU A 177 -15.15 -20.76 -17.19
N LEU A 178 -14.42 -20.75 -16.07
CA LEU A 178 -13.78 -21.95 -15.51
C LEU A 178 -14.77 -22.92 -14.84
N SER A 179 -15.92 -22.42 -14.40
CA SER A 179 -16.89 -23.18 -13.59
C SER A 179 -18.18 -23.53 -14.34
N THR A 180 -18.32 -23.05 -15.57
CA THR A 180 -19.47 -23.31 -16.45
C THR A 180 -19.02 -23.92 -17.77
N THR A 181 -19.93 -24.62 -18.44
CA THR A 181 -19.77 -24.99 -19.85
C THR A 181 -20.25 -23.89 -20.81
N THR A 182 -20.61 -22.71 -20.29
CA THR A 182 -21.11 -21.59 -21.08
C THR A 182 -19.96 -20.73 -21.58
N GLU A 183 -19.94 -20.44 -22.88
CA GLU A 183 -18.93 -19.58 -23.52
C GLU A 183 -19.21 -18.07 -23.33
N THR A 184 -20.37 -17.71 -22.76
CA THR A 184 -20.81 -16.32 -22.60
C THR A 184 -21.29 -16.06 -21.18
N VAL A 185 -20.87 -14.91 -20.62
CA VAL A 185 -21.31 -14.40 -19.31
C VAL A 185 -22.45 -13.41 -19.56
N HIS A 186 -23.57 -13.57 -18.86
CA HIS A 186 -24.73 -12.70 -19.00
C HIS A 186 -24.71 -11.59 -17.95
N PRO A 187 -25.30 -10.40 -18.20
CA PRO A 187 -25.38 -9.33 -17.19
C PRO A 187 -26.03 -9.77 -15.87
N GLU A 188 -27.03 -10.65 -15.95
CA GLU A 188 -27.71 -11.26 -14.81
C GLU A 188 -26.76 -12.06 -13.90
N ASP A 189 -25.63 -12.55 -14.43
CA ASP A 189 -24.61 -13.25 -13.65
C ASP A 189 -23.89 -12.32 -12.68
N PHE A 190 -23.90 -11.00 -12.94
CA PHE A 190 -23.28 -9.99 -12.09
C PHE A 190 -24.26 -9.46 -11.03
N GLU A 191 -25.55 -9.33 -11.36
CA GLU A 191 -26.59 -8.85 -10.42
C GLU A 191 -26.73 -9.75 -9.18
N GLY A 192 -26.48 -11.05 -9.32
CA GLY A 192 -26.52 -12.01 -8.21
C GLY A 192 -25.30 -11.98 -7.29
N LEU A 193 -24.23 -11.28 -7.65
CA LEU A 193 -22.96 -11.29 -6.91
C LEU A 193 -22.90 -10.22 -5.83
N ASP A 194 -23.67 -9.14 -5.96
CA ASP A 194 -23.69 -8.04 -5.00
C ASP A 194 -23.90 -8.52 -3.56
N GLU A 195 -24.92 -9.35 -3.37
CA GLU A 195 -25.28 -9.94 -2.08
C GLU A 195 -24.16 -10.84 -1.54
N ALA A 196 -23.60 -11.71 -2.40
CA ALA A 196 -22.52 -12.62 -2.02
C ALA A 196 -21.23 -11.87 -1.63
N ILE A 197 -20.92 -10.79 -2.35
CA ILE A 197 -19.75 -9.95 -2.10
C ILE A 197 -19.95 -9.11 -0.84
N ALA A 198 -21.14 -8.54 -0.64
CA ALA A 198 -21.48 -7.79 0.56
C ALA A 198 -21.34 -8.65 1.83
N GLU A 199 -21.76 -9.92 1.77
CA GLU A 199 -21.55 -10.85 2.88
C GLU A 199 -20.09 -11.27 3.04
N LEU A 200 -19.34 -11.38 1.94
CA LEU A 200 -17.93 -11.78 1.96
C LEU A 200 -17.00 -10.69 2.52
N VAL A 201 -17.24 -9.43 2.18
CA VAL A 201 -16.39 -8.28 2.55
C VAL A 201 -15.97 -8.27 4.02
N PRO A 202 -16.89 -8.36 5.01
CA PRO A 202 -16.50 -8.34 6.42
C PRO A 202 -15.70 -9.58 6.86
N GLU A 203 -15.76 -10.70 6.12
CA GLU A 203 -14.98 -11.91 6.43
C GLU A 203 -13.52 -11.81 5.94
N VAL A 204 -13.23 -10.90 5.00
CA VAL A 204 -11.89 -10.73 4.43
C VAL A 204 -11.04 -9.86 5.34
N VAL A 205 -10.02 -10.47 5.94
CA VAL A 205 -9.11 -9.83 6.88
C VAL A 205 -7.66 -10.04 6.42
N ALA A 206 -6.85 -8.99 6.42
CA ALA A 206 -5.43 -9.00 6.12
C ALA A 206 -4.57 -8.84 7.37
N LYS A 207 -3.38 -9.45 7.32
CA LYS A 207 -2.32 -9.24 8.30
C LYS A 207 -1.51 -8.01 7.86
N SER A 208 -1.13 -7.17 8.82
CA SER A 208 -0.20 -6.06 8.62
C SER A 208 0.88 -6.16 9.68
N THR A 209 1.93 -6.94 9.41
CA THR A 209 3.07 -7.07 10.34
C THR A 209 4.07 -5.94 10.18
N GLN A 210 4.07 -5.30 9.00
CA GLN A 210 4.93 -4.17 8.66
C GLN A 210 4.10 -2.99 8.13
N PHE A 211 4.75 -2.10 7.39
CA PHE A 211 4.14 -0.94 6.72
C PHE A 211 3.06 -1.31 5.68
N LEU A 212 3.20 -2.44 5.02
CA LEU A 212 2.27 -2.95 4.01
C LEU A 212 1.52 -4.19 4.52
N PRO A 213 0.30 -4.45 4.02
CA PRO A 213 -0.38 -5.72 4.29
C PRO A 213 0.39 -6.90 3.68
N ASP A 214 0.60 -7.96 4.46
CA ASP A 214 1.37 -9.15 4.07
C ASP A 214 0.50 -10.24 3.41
N GLY A 215 -0.71 -9.86 2.99
CA GLY A 215 -1.75 -10.73 2.49
C GLY A 215 -2.84 -11.06 3.51
N LEU A 216 -3.75 -11.94 3.10
CA LEU A 216 -4.91 -12.32 3.90
C LEU A 216 -4.54 -13.23 5.07
N ALA A 217 -5.27 -13.05 6.17
CA ALA A 217 -5.26 -13.93 7.33
C ALA A 217 -6.10 -15.18 7.05
N GLU A 218 -5.68 -16.31 7.63
CA GLU A 218 -6.47 -17.54 7.58
C GLU A 218 -7.83 -17.33 8.27
N SER A 219 -8.87 -17.80 7.60
CA SER A 219 -10.28 -17.65 7.98
C SER A 219 -11.14 -18.73 7.31
N ASN A 220 -12.45 -18.72 7.58
CA ASN A 220 -13.39 -19.65 6.95
C ASN A 220 -13.47 -19.49 5.42
N VAL A 221 -13.20 -18.28 4.91
CA VAL A 221 -13.27 -17.94 3.48
C VAL A 221 -11.91 -18.00 2.79
N PHE A 222 -10.81 -18.09 3.55
CA PHE A 222 -9.46 -18.10 3.00
C PHE A 222 -8.50 -18.98 3.80
N SER A 223 -7.85 -19.93 3.12
CA SER A 223 -6.75 -20.73 3.69
C SER A 223 -5.50 -20.60 2.80
N PRO A 224 -4.35 -20.16 3.36
CA PRO A 224 -3.11 -20.02 2.60
C PRO A 224 -2.67 -21.34 1.97
N GLY A 225 -2.36 -21.34 0.67
CA GLY A 225 -1.92 -22.54 -0.05
C GLY A 225 -3.02 -23.55 -0.37
N GLY A 226 -4.28 -23.30 0.03
CA GLY A 226 -5.41 -24.15 -0.32
C GLY A 226 -5.78 -24.04 -1.80
N GLN A 227 -5.90 -25.18 -2.50
CA GLN A 227 -6.33 -25.22 -3.89
C GLN A 227 -7.75 -24.67 -4.08
N ALA A 228 -7.96 -23.96 -5.18
CA ALA A 228 -9.30 -23.53 -5.59
C ALA A 228 -10.18 -24.77 -5.77
N ARG A 229 -11.28 -24.84 -5.02
CA ARG A 229 -12.28 -25.89 -5.23
C ARG A 229 -12.89 -25.66 -6.62
N LEU A 230 -12.91 -26.70 -7.44
CA LEU A 230 -13.62 -26.67 -8.71
C LEU A 230 -15.13 -26.63 -8.41
N PHE A 231 -15.82 -25.67 -9.00
CA PHE A 231 -17.28 -25.58 -8.93
C PHE A 231 -17.86 -25.90 -10.30
N THR A 232 -18.98 -26.61 -10.32
CA THR A 232 -19.80 -26.77 -11.51
C THR A 232 -21.06 -25.95 -11.30
N ILE A 233 -21.29 -24.98 -12.18
CA ILE A 233 -22.46 -24.10 -12.11
C ILE A 233 -23.51 -24.62 -13.10
N SER A 234 -24.58 -25.17 -12.54
CA SER A 234 -25.78 -25.61 -13.22
C SER A 234 -26.71 -24.44 -13.55
N LYS A 235 -27.55 -24.59 -14.58
CA LYS A 235 -28.57 -23.56 -14.92
C LYS A 235 -29.66 -23.41 -13.85
N ALA A 236 -29.93 -24.47 -13.07
CA ALA A 236 -31.03 -24.50 -12.12
C ALA A 236 -30.69 -23.83 -10.77
N ARG A 237 -29.42 -23.83 -10.35
CA ARG A 237 -28.95 -23.26 -9.07
C ARG A 237 -27.87 -22.19 -9.26
N ARG A 238 -27.91 -21.52 -10.41
CA ARG A 238 -26.85 -20.62 -10.87
C ARG A 238 -26.48 -19.54 -9.84
N LYS A 239 -27.46 -18.88 -9.22
CA LYS A 239 -27.22 -17.83 -8.22
C LYS A 239 -26.47 -18.36 -6.97
N GLU A 240 -26.93 -19.48 -6.41
CA GLU A 240 -26.31 -20.09 -5.21
C GLU A 240 -24.90 -20.60 -5.50
N GLU A 241 -24.71 -21.26 -6.65
CA GLU A 241 -23.42 -21.82 -7.06
C GLU A 241 -22.41 -20.73 -7.43
N LEU A 242 -22.86 -19.62 -8.04
CA LEU A 242 -22.04 -18.43 -8.27
C LEU A 242 -21.60 -17.77 -6.96
N SER A 243 -22.51 -17.64 -5.99
CA SER A 243 -22.18 -17.10 -4.66
C SER A 243 -21.12 -17.96 -3.96
N ALA A 244 -21.26 -19.28 -3.98
CA ALA A 244 -20.27 -20.21 -3.45
C ALA A 244 -18.91 -20.12 -4.19
N ALA A 245 -18.95 -19.97 -5.51
CA ALA A 245 -17.75 -19.78 -6.32
C ALA A 245 -17.03 -18.47 -5.96
N VAL A 246 -17.75 -17.34 -5.86
CA VAL A 246 -17.17 -16.04 -5.45
C VAL A 246 -16.53 -16.13 -4.07
N ARG A 247 -17.22 -16.71 -3.09
CA ARG A 247 -16.68 -16.89 -1.72
C ARG A 247 -15.41 -17.71 -1.67
N SER A 248 -15.20 -18.62 -2.63
CA SER A 248 -13.96 -19.42 -2.73
C SER A 248 -12.88 -18.71 -3.55
N PHE A 249 -13.22 -18.08 -4.67
CA PHE A 249 -12.24 -17.53 -5.61
C PHE A 249 -11.76 -16.13 -5.24
N LEU A 250 -12.67 -15.24 -4.84
CA LEU A 250 -12.38 -13.82 -4.69
C LEU A 250 -11.38 -13.51 -3.56
N PRO A 251 -11.44 -14.16 -2.37
CA PRO A 251 -10.43 -13.94 -1.33
C PRO A 251 -9.02 -14.29 -1.80
N ARG A 252 -8.86 -15.36 -2.58
CA ARG A 252 -7.55 -15.74 -3.13
C ARG A 252 -7.03 -14.67 -4.10
N LYS A 253 -7.91 -14.07 -4.90
CA LYS A 253 -7.54 -13.01 -5.84
C LYS A 253 -7.20 -11.70 -5.12
N ILE A 254 -7.91 -11.38 -4.04
CA ILE A 254 -7.56 -10.27 -3.16
C ILE A 254 -6.18 -10.51 -2.51
N ASP A 255 -5.90 -11.72 -2.00
CA ASP A 255 -4.58 -12.07 -1.45
C ASP A 255 -3.46 -11.92 -2.50
N GLU A 256 -3.68 -12.41 -3.73
CA GLU A 256 -2.74 -12.24 -4.85
C GLU A 256 -2.48 -10.75 -5.17
N ILE A 257 -3.52 -9.91 -5.18
CA ILE A 257 -3.40 -8.46 -5.38
C ILE A 257 -2.62 -7.80 -4.24
N LEU A 258 -2.99 -8.06 -2.99
CA LEU A 258 -2.34 -7.46 -1.82
C LEU A 258 -0.85 -7.82 -1.76
N ARG A 259 -0.53 -9.10 -1.89
CA ARG A 259 0.87 -9.57 -1.91
C ARG A 259 1.63 -9.01 -3.09
N GLY A 260 1.05 -9.05 -4.29
CA GLY A 260 1.72 -8.61 -5.51
C GLY A 260 2.02 -7.12 -5.48
N VAL A 261 1.03 -6.28 -5.16
CA VAL A 261 1.26 -4.83 -5.03
C VAL A 261 2.22 -4.54 -3.87
N GLY A 262 2.07 -5.22 -2.73
CA GLY A 262 2.98 -5.09 -1.60
C GLY A 262 4.44 -5.40 -1.96
N GLN A 263 4.69 -6.49 -2.69
CA GLN A 263 6.01 -6.86 -3.18
C GLN A 263 6.60 -5.82 -4.14
N VAL A 264 5.79 -5.28 -5.05
CA VAL A 264 6.24 -4.23 -5.96
C VAL A 264 6.62 -2.96 -5.18
N VAL A 265 5.78 -2.52 -4.24
CA VAL A 265 6.07 -1.34 -3.40
C VAL A 265 7.33 -1.56 -2.56
N ALA A 266 7.43 -2.68 -1.85
CA ALA A 266 8.62 -3.03 -1.07
C ALA A 266 9.88 -3.12 -1.96
N GLY A 267 9.74 -3.63 -3.18
CA GLY A 267 10.80 -3.68 -4.18
C GLY A 267 11.28 -2.29 -4.61
N GLU A 268 10.39 -1.31 -4.78
CA GLU A 268 10.78 0.07 -5.07
C GLU A 268 11.39 0.76 -3.85
N LEU A 269 10.83 0.56 -2.65
CA LEU A 269 11.37 1.14 -1.41
C LEU A 269 12.78 0.62 -1.10
N SER A 270 13.05 -0.68 -1.31
CA SER A 270 14.37 -1.27 -1.07
C SER A 270 15.48 -0.73 -1.98
N ARG A 271 15.11 -0.14 -3.12
CA ARG A 271 16.06 0.51 -4.05
C ARG A 271 16.47 1.90 -3.61
N LEU A 272 15.72 2.54 -2.72
CA LEU A 272 16.05 3.87 -2.22
C LEU A 272 17.42 3.85 -1.58
N ARG A 273 18.35 4.71 -2.00
CA ARG A 273 19.61 4.94 -1.30
C ARG A 273 19.68 6.41 -0.93
N TYR A 274 19.85 6.69 0.36
CA TYR A 274 20.05 8.04 0.84
C TYR A 274 21.55 8.27 0.99
N LEU A 275 22.10 9.24 0.27
CA LEU A 275 23.53 9.55 0.26
C LEU A 275 23.91 10.62 1.30
N GLY A 276 22.98 10.99 2.19
CA GLY A 276 23.20 12.10 3.10
C GLY A 276 23.25 13.47 2.40
N PRO A 277 23.39 14.54 3.20
CA PRO A 277 23.69 15.85 2.67
C PRO A 277 25.17 15.90 2.26
N LEU A 278 25.45 16.16 0.98
CA LEU A 278 26.81 16.46 0.50
C LEU A 278 27.24 17.83 1.04
N ARG A 279 27.72 17.87 2.29
CA ARG A 279 28.13 19.09 3.01
C ARG A 279 29.59 19.46 2.79
N SER A 280 30.40 18.53 2.30
CA SER A 280 31.79 18.76 1.92
C SER A 280 31.93 18.64 0.40
N TYR A 281 32.46 19.69 -0.21
CA TYR A 281 32.97 19.59 -1.57
C TYR A 281 34.38 19.03 -1.49
N PRO A 282 34.73 17.96 -2.23
CA PRO A 282 36.11 17.54 -2.30
C PRO A 282 36.95 18.72 -2.82
N PRO A 283 38.10 19.04 -2.19
CA PRO A 283 38.97 20.09 -2.70
C PRO A 283 39.33 19.76 -4.16
N ARG A 284 39.41 20.79 -5.02
CA ARG A 284 39.72 20.64 -6.46
C ARG A 284 41.04 19.89 -6.72
N HIS A 285 41.87 19.72 -5.69
CA HIS A 285 43.09 18.95 -5.70
C HIS A 285 43.00 17.85 -4.64
N LEU A 286 42.80 16.61 -5.10
CA LEU A 286 42.66 15.41 -4.27
C LEU A 286 44.06 14.95 -3.83
N ALA A 287 44.62 15.60 -2.81
CA ALA A 287 45.97 15.27 -2.34
C ALA A 287 45.99 14.17 -1.28
N PHE A 288 45.03 14.10 -0.34
CA PHE A 288 45.02 13.07 0.70
C PHE A 288 43.60 12.76 1.18
N SER A 289 43.22 11.47 1.16
CA SER A 289 41.98 10.92 1.72
C SER A 289 42.11 10.80 3.24
N GLN A 290 41.25 11.49 4.01
CA GLN A 290 41.11 11.22 5.44
C GLN A 290 40.24 9.97 5.63
N HIS A 291 40.82 8.90 6.15
CA HIS A 291 40.25 7.55 6.19
C HIS A 291 39.19 7.28 7.29
N HIS A 292 38.54 8.30 7.87
CA HIS A 292 37.61 8.08 8.99
C HIS A 292 36.39 9.02 8.95
N ASP A 293 35.54 8.90 7.93
CA ASP A 293 34.18 9.45 7.98
C ASP A 293 33.16 8.32 8.27
N PRO A 294 32.46 8.35 9.43
CA PRO A 294 31.38 7.41 9.73
C PRO A 294 30.23 7.43 8.70
N ASN A 295 30.06 8.53 7.95
CA ASN A 295 29.05 8.67 6.89
C ASN A 295 29.39 7.89 5.61
N TRP A 296 30.59 7.30 5.53
CA TRP A 296 31.00 6.48 4.38
C TRP A 296 30.03 5.31 4.12
N TYR A 297 29.48 4.72 5.19
CA TYR A 297 28.48 3.65 5.09
C TYR A 297 27.08 4.15 4.67
N ALA A 298 26.82 5.46 4.77
CA ALA A 298 25.59 6.12 4.34
C ALA A 298 25.72 6.77 2.94
N GLY A 299 26.69 6.35 2.14
CA GLY A 299 26.74 6.66 0.71
C GLY A 299 27.48 7.94 0.29
N GLY A 300 28.25 8.57 1.17
CA GLY A 300 29.13 9.70 0.80
C GLY A 300 29.45 10.62 1.95
#